data_AF-A0A2D5W5E5-F1
#
_entry.id   AF-A0A2D5W5E5-F1
#
_cell.length_a   1.000
_cell.length_b   1.000
_cell.length_c   1.000
_cell.angle_alpha   90.00
_cell.angle_beta   90.00
_cell.angle_gamma   90.00
#
_symmetry.space_group_name_H-M   'P 1'
#
loop_
_entity.id
_entity.type
_entity.pdbx_description
1 polymer ?
#
loop_
_entity_poly.entity_id
_entity_poly.type
_entity_poly.pdbx_seq_one_letter_code
_entity_poly.pdbx_strand_id
1 'polypeptide(L)' 'MARSRSRTSSRSDKGAGARQARSKSTRSKPAAEVEVVEEGGGMGIDDGIAIITTIVLLVAVLLVDYELGTNYGEGMFFK' A
#
# COMPACT_ATOMS: atom_id res chain seq x y z
N MET A 1 -77.98 -8.14 -33.06
CA MET A 1 -76.55 -7.87 -33.29
C MET A 1 -75.89 -9.12 -33.87
N ALA A 2 -75.05 -8.91 -34.91
CA ALA A 2 -73.98 -9.76 -35.47
C ALA A 2 -74.21 -11.26 -35.84
N ARG A 3 -74.26 -11.51 -37.16
CA ARG A 3 -73.75 -12.69 -37.91
C ARG A 3 -72.20 -12.74 -37.78
N SER A 4 -71.38 -13.75 -38.08
CA SER A 4 -71.40 -14.94 -38.96
C SER A 4 -70.17 -15.84 -38.62
N ARG A 5 -70.25 -17.12 -38.96
CA ARG A 5 -69.15 -18.11 -39.00
C ARG A 5 -68.10 -17.80 -40.08
N SER A 6 -66.83 -18.19 -39.86
CA SER A 6 -65.99 -18.91 -40.85
C SER A 6 -64.62 -19.31 -40.27
N ARG A 7 -64.11 -20.46 -40.76
CA ARG A 7 -62.81 -21.08 -40.49
C ARG A 7 -61.76 -20.58 -41.50
N THR A 8 -60.49 -20.48 -41.10
CA THR A 8 -59.28 -20.40 -41.97
C THR A 8 -58.08 -20.84 -41.10
N SER A 9 -57.52 -22.06 -41.24
CA SER A 9 -56.31 -22.46 -42.02
C SER A 9 -55.09 -21.54 -41.80
N SER A 10 -53.84 -21.97 -41.60
CA SER A 10 -53.05 -22.93 -42.38
C SER A 10 -51.63 -23.11 -41.81
N ARG A 11 -51.15 -24.36 -41.82
CA ARG A 11 -49.82 -24.89 -42.27
C ARG A 11 -48.47 -24.32 -41.78
N SER A 12 -47.62 -25.29 -41.39
CA SER A 12 -46.15 -25.47 -41.56
C SER A 12 -45.21 -24.35 -41.07
N ASP A 13 -44.13 -24.63 -40.35
CA ASP A 13 -42.99 -25.40 -40.86
C ASP A 13 -42.05 -25.96 -39.77
N LYS A 14 -41.39 -27.05 -40.15
CA LYS A 14 -40.30 -27.73 -39.43
C LYS A 14 -38.99 -26.93 -39.56
N GLY A 15 -38.14 -26.97 -38.53
CA GLY A 15 -36.70 -26.63 -38.67
C GLY A 15 -36.08 -26.34 -37.31
N ALA A 16 -35.46 -27.31 -36.64
CA ALA A 16 -34.05 -27.68 -36.80
C ALA A 16 -33.06 -26.64 -36.23
N GLY A 17 -32.50 -26.95 -35.06
CA GLY A 17 -31.09 -26.67 -34.75
C GLY A 17 -30.76 -25.34 -34.08
N ALA A 18 -30.54 -25.39 -32.76
CA ALA A 18 -29.58 -24.50 -32.10
C ALA A 18 -28.89 -25.26 -30.96
N ARG A 19 -27.79 -25.96 -31.29
CA ARG A 19 -26.80 -26.39 -30.30
C ARG A 19 -26.08 -25.14 -29.81
N GLN A 20 -26.33 -24.71 -28.57
CA GLN A 20 -25.58 -23.60 -27.99
C GLN A 20 -24.49 -24.10 -27.04
N ALA A 21 -23.31 -23.54 -27.26
CA ALA A 21 -22.00 -24.04 -26.93
C ALA A 21 -21.70 -24.12 -25.42
N ARG A 22 -20.91 -25.12 -25.05
CA ARG A 22 -20.17 -25.17 -23.78
C ARG A 22 -19.26 -23.94 -23.67
N SER A 23 -19.56 -23.01 -22.77
CA SER A 23 -18.60 -21.98 -22.38
C SER A 23 -17.63 -22.58 -21.34
N LYS A 24 -16.41 -22.84 -21.81
CA LYS A 24 -15.25 -23.21 -21.01
C LYS A 24 -14.91 -22.04 -20.08
N SER A 25 -15.34 -22.13 -18.82
CA SER A 25 -14.94 -21.15 -17.79
C SER A 25 -13.43 -21.28 -17.58
N THR A 26 -12.70 -20.29 -18.08
CA THR A 26 -11.26 -20.13 -17.93
C THR A 26 -10.95 -19.88 -16.46
N ARG A 27 -10.28 -20.87 -15.85
CA ARG A 27 -9.55 -20.83 -14.58
C ARG A 27 -8.95 -19.43 -14.35
N SER A 28 -9.50 -18.70 -13.38
CA SER A 28 -8.89 -17.47 -12.89
C SER A 28 -7.51 -17.81 -12.34
N LYS A 29 -6.47 -17.19 -12.92
CA LYS A 29 -5.12 -17.25 -12.36
C LYS A 29 -5.18 -16.57 -10.98
N PRO A 30 -4.59 -17.15 -9.92
CA PRO A 30 -4.43 -16.40 -8.68
C PRO A 30 -3.59 -15.16 -9.00
N ALA A 31 -4.14 -13.99 -8.68
CA ALA A 31 -3.37 -12.76 -8.70
C ALA A 31 -2.19 -12.97 -7.76
N ALA A 32 -0.98 -12.80 -8.27
CA ALA A 32 0.20 -12.75 -7.41
C ALA A 32 -0.03 -11.59 -6.45
N GLU A 33 -0.21 -11.90 -5.17
CA GLU A 33 -0.19 -10.93 -4.09
C GLU A 33 1.17 -10.24 -4.17
N VAL A 34 1.16 -9.00 -4.67
CA VAL A 34 2.31 -8.13 -4.58
C VAL A 34 2.42 -7.81 -3.10
N GLU A 35 3.30 -8.52 -2.41
CA GLU A 35 3.74 -8.19 -1.06
C GLU A 35 4.34 -6.79 -1.13
N VAL A 36 3.53 -5.80 -0.75
CA VAL A 36 3.97 -4.43 -0.57
C VAL A 36 4.91 -4.48 0.62
N VAL A 37 6.20 -4.60 0.35
CA VAL A 37 7.24 -4.37 1.35
C VAL A 37 7.12 -2.90 1.73
N GLU A 38 6.50 -2.61 2.86
CA GLU A 38 6.52 -1.28 3.45
C GLU A 38 7.99 -0.92 3.67
N GLU A 39 8.50 0.04 2.90
CA GLU A 39 9.82 0.63 3.13
C GLU A 39 9.85 1.09 4.58
N GLY A 40 10.70 0.45 5.39
CA GLY A 40 10.79 0.67 6.82
C GLY A 40 10.82 2.15 7.14
N GLY A 41 9.86 2.59 7.97
CA GLY A 41 9.68 3.98 8.36
C GLY A 41 11.02 4.59 8.77
N GLY A 42 11.39 5.68 8.08
CA GLY A 42 12.61 6.41 8.38
C GLY A 42 12.61 7.00 9.79
N MET A 43 13.77 7.50 10.19
CA MET A 43 13.98 8.13 11.50
C MET A 43 12.94 9.24 11.75
N GLY A 44 12.19 9.11 12.83
CA GLY A 44 11.11 10.04 13.17
C GLY A 44 11.64 11.40 13.61
N ILE A 45 10.75 12.39 13.68
CA ILE A 45 11.09 13.71 14.23
C ILE A 45 11.60 13.58 15.67
N ASP A 46 10.97 12.72 16.47
CA ASP A 46 11.36 12.47 17.86
C ASP A 46 12.78 11.90 17.96
N ASP A 47 13.14 10.96 17.08
CA ASP A 47 14.49 10.43 17.00
C ASP A 47 15.50 11.52 16.60
N GLY A 48 15.12 12.38 15.65
CA GLY A 48 15.92 13.54 15.25
C GLY A 48 16.17 14.51 16.39
N ILE A 49 15.15 14.82 17.17
CA ILE A 49 15.27 15.68 18.36
C ILE A 49 16.19 15.01 19.38
N ALA A 50 16.00 13.72 19.67
CA ALA A 50 16.84 12.99 20.62
C ALA A 50 18.32 13.01 20.21
N ILE A 51 18.60 12.82 18.92
CA ILE A 51 19.97 12.88 18.38
C ILE A 51 20.55 14.28 18.51
N ILE A 52 19.83 15.31 18.11
CA ILE A 52 20.30 16.70 18.18
C ILE A 52 20.56 17.09 19.64
N THR A 53 19.65 16.78 20.56
CA THR A 53 19.82 17.04 21.99
C THR A 53 21.05 16.34 22.54
N THR A 54 21.28 15.08 22.16
CA THR A 54 22.46 14.32 22.59
C THR A 54 23.75 14.99 22.11
N ILE A 55 23.81 15.43 20.85
CA ILE A 55 24.96 16.14 20.29
C ILE A 55 25.22 17.44 21.06
N VAL A 56 24.16 18.23 21.33
CA VAL A 56 24.28 19.48 22.08
C VAL A 56 24.83 19.25 23.49
N LEU A 57 24.37 18.21 24.18
CA LEU A 57 24.88 17.87 25.51
C LEU A 57 26.35 17.45 25.48
N LEU A 58 26.77 16.66 24.49
CA LEU A 58 28.18 16.28 24.34
C LEU A 58 29.06 17.51 24.08
N VAL A 59 28.64 18.40 23.20
CA VAL A 59 29.36 19.65 22.93
C VAL A 59 29.44 20.52 24.20
N ALA A 60 28.36 20.62 24.96
CA ALA A 60 28.36 21.37 26.21
C ALA A 60 29.38 20.81 27.22
N VAL A 61 29.43 19.48 27.40
CA VAL A 61 30.43 18.83 28.27
C VAL A 61 31.84 19.12 27.80
N LEU A 62 32.10 19.02 26.49
CA LEU A 62 33.43 19.30 25.92
C LEU A 62 33.83 20.77 26.08
N LEU A 63 32.90 21.72 25.93
CA LEU A 63 33.18 23.15 26.13
C LEU A 63 33.49 23.46 27.59
N VAL A 64 32.75 22.89 28.53
CA VAL A 64 33.04 23.05 29.96
C VAL A 64 34.39 22.46 30.30
N ASP A 65 34.70 21.27 29.80
CA ASP A 65 36.00 20.64 29.99
C ASP A 65 37.15 21.46 29.39
N TYR A 66 36.93 22.06 28.22
CA TYR A 66 37.89 22.94 27.57
C TYR A 66 38.17 24.20 28.39
N GLU A 67 37.12 24.86 28.88
CA GLU A 67 37.26 26.05 29.73
C GLU A 67 37.97 25.72 31.05
N LEU A 68 37.58 24.63 31.71
CA LEU A 68 38.23 24.17 32.93
C LEU A 68 39.69 23.76 32.70
N GLY A 69 39.98 23.13 31.58
CA GLY A 69 41.32 22.76 31.16
C GLY A 69 42.22 23.96 30.91
N THR A 70 41.78 24.84 29.99
CA THR A 70 42.62 25.94 29.50
C THR A 70 42.81 27.06 30.50
N ASN A 71 41.78 27.37 31.29
CA ASN A 71 41.83 28.52 32.20
C ASN A 71 42.14 28.14 33.64
N TYR A 72 41.86 26.90 34.04
CA TYR A 72 41.99 26.47 35.44
C TYR A 72 42.90 25.24 35.63
N GLY A 73 43.32 24.56 34.55
CA GLY A 73 44.17 23.38 34.62
C GLY A 73 43.46 22.12 35.16
N GLU A 74 42.13 22.14 35.23
CA GLU A 74 41.30 21.11 35.87
C GLU A 74 40.48 20.27 34.88
N GLY A 75 40.64 20.49 33.57
CA GLY A 75 39.96 19.72 32.52
C GLY A 75 40.42 18.27 32.46
N MET A 76 39.48 17.36 32.18
CA MET A 76 39.71 15.93 32.01
C MET A 76 40.38 15.61 30.67
N PHE A 77 39.94 16.24 29.59
CA PHE A 77 40.43 16.03 28.23
C PHE A 77 41.36 17.15 27.76
N PHE A 78 41.05 18.41 28.11
CA PHE A 78 41.89 19.56 27.82
C PHE A 78 42.69 19.97 29.07
N LYS A 79 43.98 20.26 28.92
CA LYS A 79 44.91 20.64 30.00
C LYS A 79 45.84 21.75 29.54
#